data_AF-A0A1G8BZ32-F1
#
_entry.id   AF-A0A1G8BZ32-F1
#
_cell.length_a   1.000
_cell.length_b   1.000
_cell.length_c   1.000
_cell.angle_alpha   90.00
_cell.angle_beta   90.00
_cell.angle_gamma   90.00
#
_symmetry.space_group_name_H-M   'P 1'
#
loop_
_entity.id
_entity.type
_entity.pdbx_description
1 polymer ?
#
loop_
_entity_poly.entity_id
_entity_poly.type
_entity_poly.pdbx_seq_one_letter_code
_entity_poly.pdbx_strand_id
1 'polypeptide(L)'
;MKLAGFASLLLVPMLLFASNASAAAPQTVTYKLRATAVGQTSDFTLDQGVDASAPASVAAGGALTVTIDPAPNTIPSEAGGRTVREIKGLALRLPVPANSTFRSASLSGGAGLGGTPTIALSGSDVVLSVPGPIRGGASFELPTVTINLTAGSGGEIATKLGGTSYDAPGLTFTAVVTVIGIPINAAAKGYPDPNPVLTTTTIG
;
A
#
# COMPACT_ATOMS: atom_id res chain seq x y z
N MET A 1 56.30 31.97 -34.44
CA MET A 1 55.18 31.05 -34.75
C MET A 1 54.92 30.18 -33.53
N LYS A 2 53.69 30.30 -33.01
CA LYS A 2 52.89 29.40 -32.16
C LYS A 2 53.47 28.84 -30.84
N LEU A 3 52.87 29.36 -29.76
CA LEU A 3 52.91 28.90 -28.37
C LEU A 3 52.21 27.54 -28.15
N ALA A 4 52.79 26.80 -27.21
CA ALA A 4 52.23 25.99 -26.10
C ALA A 4 50.77 25.50 -26.10
N GLY A 5 50.58 24.31 -25.54
CA GLY A 5 49.33 23.95 -24.84
C GLY A 5 49.14 22.44 -24.63
N PHE A 6 49.72 21.88 -23.57
CA PHE A 6 49.30 20.60 -23.01
C PHE A 6 47.87 20.75 -22.44
N ALA A 7 46.90 19.99 -22.97
CA ALA A 7 45.56 19.91 -22.40
C ALA A 7 45.36 18.54 -21.75
N SER A 8 45.53 18.52 -20.44
CA SER A 8 45.23 17.39 -19.56
C SER A 8 43.71 17.19 -19.50
N LEU A 9 43.21 16.06 -20.01
CA LEU A 9 41.81 15.67 -19.92
C LEU A 9 41.58 15.01 -18.54
N LEU A 10 41.06 15.77 -17.58
CA LEU A 10 40.62 15.24 -16.29
C LEU A 10 39.30 14.48 -16.45
N LEU A 11 39.37 13.15 -16.38
CA LEU A 11 38.21 12.26 -16.30
C LEU A 11 37.64 12.33 -14.87
N VAL A 12 36.53 13.04 -14.67
CA VAL A 12 35.81 13.04 -13.39
C VAL A 12 35.02 11.72 -13.30
N PRO A 13 35.25 10.85 -12.29
CA PRO A 13 34.36 9.72 -12.05
C PRO A 13 33.04 10.25 -11.49
N MET A 14 31.96 10.15 -12.27
CA MET A 14 30.61 10.25 -11.71
C MET A 14 30.41 9.06 -10.78
N LEU A 15 30.56 9.29 -9.48
CA LEU A 15 30.13 8.38 -8.43
C LEU A 15 28.60 8.25 -8.50
N LEU A 16 28.13 7.23 -9.21
CA LEU A 16 26.76 6.75 -9.09
C LEU A 16 26.59 6.23 -7.66
N PHE A 17 26.07 7.05 -6.75
CA PHE A 17 25.57 6.58 -5.48
C PHE A 17 24.36 5.69 -5.79
N ALA A 18 24.56 4.39 -5.87
CA ALA A 18 23.48 3.43 -5.76
C ALA A 18 22.85 3.66 -4.38
N SER A 19 21.68 4.32 -4.35
CA SER A 19 20.85 4.36 -3.16
C SER A 19 20.47 2.91 -2.86
N ASN A 20 21.19 2.28 -1.93
CA ASN A 20 20.88 0.93 -1.50
C ASN A 20 19.46 0.96 -0.93
N ALA A 21 18.51 0.35 -1.63
CA ALA A 21 17.19 0.13 -1.10
C ALA A 21 17.32 -0.72 0.17
N SER A 22 16.82 -0.22 1.30
CA SER A 22 16.69 -1.01 2.52
C SER A 22 15.31 -1.66 2.48
N ALA A 23 15.28 -2.98 2.30
CA ALA A 23 14.07 -3.73 2.58
C ALA A 23 13.84 -3.74 4.10
N ALA A 24 12.63 -3.38 4.53
CA ALA A 24 12.22 -3.71 5.89
C ALA A 24 11.96 -5.21 5.96
N ALA A 25 12.09 -5.81 7.15
CA ALA A 25 11.69 -7.20 7.31
C ALA A 25 10.19 -7.35 7.01
N PRO A 26 9.75 -8.44 6.35
CA PRO A 26 8.34 -8.72 6.18
C PRO A 26 7.60 -8.68 7.52
N GLN A 27 6.43 -8.06 7.52
CA GLN A 27 5.64 -7.84 8.73
C GLN A 27 4.17 -8.17 8.51
N THR A 28 3.50 -8.61 9.57
CA THR A 28 2.05 -8.80 9.55
C THR A 28 1.36 -7.55 10.07
N VAL A 29 0.47 -6.98 9.26
CA VAL A 29 -0.41 -5.88 9.67
C VAL A 29 -1.80 -6.42 9.95
N THR A 30 -2.26 -6.24 11.20
CA THR A 30 -3.61 -6.61 11.61
C THR A 30 -4.55 -5.42 11.43
N TYR A 31 -5.55 -5.60 10.57
CA TYR A 31 -6.67 -4.67 10.43
C TYR A 31 -7.78 -5.02 11.40
N LYS A 32 -8.26 -4.02 12.13
CA LYS A 32 -9.58 -4.06 12.76
C LYS A 32 -10.63 -3.73 11.72
N LEU A 33 -11.60 -4.63 11.56
CA LEU A 33 -12.67 -4.51 10.59
C LEU A 33 -14.02 -4.48 11.29
N ARG A 34 -14.91 -3.66 10.73
CA ARG A 34 -16.31 -3.57 11.08
C ARG A 34 -17.14 -3.66 9.83
N ALA A 35 -18.03 -4.64 9.77
CA ALA A 35 -19.00 -4.79 8.70
C ALA A 35 -20.42 -4.54 9.21
N THR A 36 -21.19 -3.76 8.47
CA THR A 36 -22.59 -3.43 8.82
C THR A 36 -23.53 -3.84 7.69
N ALA A 37 -24.58 -4.59 8.03
CA ALA A 37 -25.63 -5.04 7.14
C ALA A 37 -26.99 -4.96 7.85
N VAL A 38 -27.99 -4.34 7.21
CA VAL A 38 -29.38 -4.28 7.73
C VAL A 38 -29.44 -3.79 9.18
N GLY A 39 -28.62 -2.78 9.53
CA GLY A 39 -28.54 -2.22 10.89
C GLY A 39 -27.79 -3.08 11.91
N GLN A 40 -27.34 -4.29 11.56
CA GLN A 40 -26.50 -5.13 12.41
C GLN A 40 -25.02 -4.92 12.06
N THR A 41 -24.17 -4.95 13.09
CA THR A 41 -22.72 -4.74 12.95
C THR A 41 -21.97 -5.92 13.53
N SER A 42 -20.88 -6.32 12.87
CA SER A 42 -19.95 -7.32 13.35
C SER A 42 -18.53 -6.81 13.22
N ASP A 43 -17.73 -6.98 14.27
CA ASP A 43 -16.31 -6.68 14.28
C ASP A 43 -15.50 -7.97 14.07
N PHE A 44 -14.39 -7.87 13.36
CA PHE A 44 -13.46 -8.98 13.08
C PHE A 44 -12.08 -8.42 12.72
N THR A 45 -11.12 -9.30 12.50
CA THR A 45 -9.77 -8.92 12.08
C THR A 45 -9.40 -9.50 10.72
N LEU A 46 -8.47 -8.84 10.05
CA LEU A 46 -7.79 -9.34 8.87
C LEU A 46 -6.29 -9.15 9.07
N ASP A 47 -5.54 -10.25 9.05
CA ASP A 47 -4.10 -10.21 9.04
C ASP A 47 -3.61 -10.19 7.60
N GLN A 48 -2.71 -9.26 7.30
CA GLN A 48 -2.11 -9.09 5.98
C GLN A 48 -0.60 -9.07 6.13
N GLY A 49 0.09 -10.06 5.55
CA GLY A 49 1.54 -10.01 5.39
C GLY A 49 1.90 -8.91 4.40
N VAL A 50 2.94 -8.14 4.71
CA VAL A 50 3.43 -7.03 3.89
C VAL A 50 4.96 -7.06 3.89
N ASP A 51 5.55 -7.09 2.71
CA ASP A 51 6.95 -6.75 2.49
C ASP A 51 7.02 -5.33 1.92
N ALA A 52 7.91 -4.49 2.45
CA ALA A 52 8.04 -3.12 2.00
C ALA A 52 9.50 -2.69 1.93
N SER A 53 9.83 -1.89 0.91
CA SER A 53 11.19 -1.41 0.69
C SER A 53 11.21 0.06 0.29
N ALA A 54 12.24 0.77 0.76
CA ALA A 54 12.58 2.12 0.37
C ALA A 54 14.09 2.34 0.58
N PRO A 55 14.73 3.32 -0.07
CA PRO A 55 16.11 3.71 0.25
C PRO A 55 16.28 4.00 1.75
N ALA A 56 17.41 3.63 2.34
CA ALA A 56 17.70 4.01 3.74
C ALA A 56 17.86 5.53 3.90
N SER A 57 18.41 6.18 2.88
CA SER A 57 18.58 7.63 2.82
C SER A 57 18.33 8.19 1.42
N VAL A 58 18.04 9.48 1.36
CA VAL A 58 17.86 10.26 0.13
C VAL A 58 18.35 11.69 0.38
N ALA A 59 18.92 12.32 -0.64
CA ALA A 59 19.27 13.73 -0.55
C ALA A 59 18.00 14.60 -0.47
N ALA A 60 18.09 15.78 0.14
CA ALA A 60 17.02 16.78 0.07
C ALA A 60 16.62 17.07 -1.39
N GLY A 61 15.31 17.05 -1.69
CA GLY A 61 14.79 17.19 -3.06
C GLY A 61 15.05 15.99 -3.98
N GLY A 62 15.71 14.94 -3.50
CA GLY A 62 16.00 13.73 -4.25
C GLY A 62 14.76 12.89 -4.53
N ALA A 63 14.83 12.07 -5.59
CA ALA A 63 13.79 11.08 -5.87
C ALA A 63 13.99 9.84 -5.00
N LEU A 64 12.89 9.27 -4.52
CA LEU A 64 12.87 7.97 -3.86
C LEU A 64 11.66 7.15 -4.32
N THR A 65 11.80 5.84 -4.18
CA THR A 65 10.75 4.87 -4.54
C THR A 65 10.43 4.03 -3.32
N VAL A 66 9.15 3.87 -3.04
CA VAL A 66 8.62 2.99 -1.99
C VAL A 66 7.85 1.87 -2.66
N THR A 67 8.16 0.63 -2.32
CA THR A 67 7.40 -0.55 -2.75
C THR A 67 6.69 -1.17 -1.55
N ILE A 68 5.45 -1.58 -1.75
CA ILE A 68 4.62 -2.29 -0.77
C ILE A 68 4.04 -3.51 -1.46
N ASP A 69 4.43 -4.69 -0.99
CA ASP A 69 4.07 -5.98 -1.55
C ASP A 69 3.25 -6.80 -0.55
N PRO A 70 1.92 -6.83 -0.70
CA PRO A 70 1.07 -7.64 0.17
C PRO A 70 1.22 -9.12 -0.15
N ALA A 71 1.51 -9.94 0.85
CA ALA A 71 1.53 -11.40 0.71
C ALA A 71 0.16 -11.96 0.28
N PRO A 72 0.10 -13.12 -0.39
CA PRO A 72 -1.14 -13.80 -0.69
C PRO A 72 -2.02 -14.00 0.55
N ASN A 73 -3.33 -13.85 0.38
CA ASN A 73 -4.32 -13.96 1.44
C ASN A 73 -5.55 -14.75 0.95
N THR A 74 -6.46 -15.10 1.85
CA THR A 74 -7.68 -15.85 1.52
C THR A 74 -8.90 -15.15 2.09
N ILE A 75 -9.93 -14.94 1.27
CA ILE A 75 -11.22 -14.50 1.78
C ILE A 75 -11.83 -15.65 2.56
N PRO A 76 -12.22 -15.49 3.84
CA PRO A 76 -12.84 -16.58 4.58
C PRO A 76 -14.15 -16.99 3.90
N SER A 77 -14.46 -18.28 3.88
CA SER A 77 -15.75 -18.79 3.38
C SER A 77 -16.92 -18.43 4.31
N GLU A 78 -16.63 -18.12 5.57
CA GLU A 78 -17.61 -17.72 6.58
C GLU A 78 -17.08 -16.58 7.45
N ALA A 79 -17.96 -15.65 7.84
CA ALA A 79 -17.66 -14.57 8.77
C ALA A 79 -18.89 -14.28 9.63
N GLY A 80 -18.71 -14.19 10.95
CA GLY A 80 -19.82 -13.94 11.88
C GLY A 80 -20.97 -14.94 11.77
N GLY A 81 -20.63 -16.24 11.55
CA GLY A 81 -21.59 -17.34 11.41
C GLY A 81 -22.39 -17.34 10.10
N ARG A 82 -21.96 -16.59 9.08
CA ARG A 82 -22.64 -16.47 7.78
C ARG A 82 -21.67 -16.79 6.66
N THR A 83 -22.16 -17.46 5.62
CA THR A 83 -21.38 -17.74 4.41
C THR A 83 -21.03 -16.45 3.68
N VAL A 84 -19.76 -16.22 3.45
CA VAL A 84 -19.25 -15.14 2.58
C VAL A 84 -19.29 -15.63 1.15
N ARG A 85 -20.07 -14.95 0.29
CA ARG A 85 -20.12 -15.27 -1.14
C ARG A 85 -18.95 -14.65 -1.89
N GLU A 86 -18.69 -13.37 -1.61
CA GLU A 86 -17.66 -12.58 -2.28
C GLU A 86 -17.40 -11.27 -1.53
N ILE A 87 -16.28 -10.62 -1.85
CA ILE A 87 -16.06 -9.20 -1.59
C ILE A 87 -15.91 -8.43 -2.91
N LYS A 88 -16.28 -7.16 -2.90
CA LYS A 88 -16.17 -6.25 -4.06
C LYS A 88 -15.90 -4.81 -3.63
N GLY A 89 -15.38 -4.02 -4.57
CA GLY A 89 -15.09 -2.61 -4.37
C GLY A 89 -14.10 -2.38 -3.23
N LEU A 90 -13.04 -3.17 -3.16
CA LEU A 90 -11.98 -2.98 -2.18
C LEU A 90 -11.22 -1.70 -2.50
N ALA A 91 -11.01 -0.86 -1.50
CA ALA A 91 -10.16 0.32 -1.58
C ALA A 91 -9.20 0.34 -0.39
N LEU A 92 -7.90 0.40 -0.68
CA LEU A 92 -6.82 0.53 0.29
C LEU A 92 -6.16 1.90 0.13
N ARG A 93 -6.08 2.65 1.22
CA ARG A 93 -5.46 3.98 1.26
C ARG A 93 -4.02 3.88 1.74
N LEU A 94 -3.13 4.54 1.02
CA LEU A 94 -1.71 4.66 1.30
C LEU A 94 -1.39 6.16 1.39
N PRO A 95 -1.38 6.75 2.60
CA PRO A 95 -1.09 8.16 2.78
C PRO A 95 0.27 8.52 2.18
N VAL A 96 0.35 9.65 1.47
CA VAL A 96 1.64 10.18 1.04
C VAL A 96 2.44 10.52 2.31
N PRO A 97 3.63 9.94 2.51
CA PRO A 97 4.40 10.17 3.73
C PRO A 97 4.74 11.66 3.92
N ALA A 98 4.79 12.10 5.18
CA ALA A 98 5.30 13.43 5.50
C ALA A 98 6.74 13.61 5.00
N ASN A 99 7.16 14.87 4.86
CA ASN A 99 8.47 15.23 4.29
C ASN A 99 8.71 14.69 2.88
N SER A 100 7.65 14.41 2.13
CA SER A 100 7.73 13.97 0.74
C SER A 100 6.61 14.56 -0.12
N THR A 101 6.77 14.52 -1.43
CA THR A 101 5.75 14.90 -2.42
C THR A 101 5.53 13.78 -3.40
N PHE A 102 4.27 13.42 -3.64
CA PHE A 102 3.89 12.40 -4.61
C PHE A 102 4.26 12.78 -6.05
N ARG A 103 4.77 11.80 -6.81
CA ARG A 103 5.04 11.93 -8.25
C ARG A 103 4.17 11.00 -9.08
N SER A 104 4.18 9.72 -8.77
CA SER A 104 3.38 8.72 -9.48
C SER A 104 3.22 7.46 -8.63
N ALA A 105 2.26 6.62 -9.02
CA ALA A 105 2.13 5.28 -8.51
C ALA A 105 1.84 4.30 -9.65
N SER A 106 2.29 3.06 -9.49
CA SER A 106 2.05 1.97 -10.43
C SER A 106 1.77 0.66 -9.70
N LEU A 107 1.12 -0.26 -10.41
CA LEU A 107 0.81 -1.60 -9.93
C LEU A 107 1.55 -2.63 -10.78
N SER A 108 1.98 -3.71 -10.14
CA SER A 108 2.52 -4.90 -10.80
C SER A 108 2.02 -6.17 -10.12
N GLY A 109 1.85 -7.24 -10.89
CA GLY A 109 1.36 -8.52 -10.36
C GLY A 109 -0.10 -8.47 -9.91
N GLY A 110 -0.39 -9.20 -8.83
CA GLY A 110 -1.73 -9.42 -8.31
C GLY A 110 -2.46 -10.61 -8.97
N ALA A 111 -3.24 -11.34 -8.18
CA ALA A 111 -3.90 -12.56 -8.61
C ALA A 111 -5.26 -12.75 -7.91
N GLY A 112 -6.20 -13.45 -8.56
CA GLY A 112 -7.50 -13.80 -7.97
C GLY A 112 -8.44 -12.63 -7.71
N LEU A 113 -8.20 -11.46 -8.32
CA LEU A 113 -8.88 -10.20 -7.98
C LEU A 113 -10.26 -10.01 -8.61
N GLY A 114 -10.65 -10.83 -9.59
CA GLY A 114 -11.95 -10.76 -10.26
C GLY A 114 -12.21 -9.51 -11.10
N GLY A 115 -11.22 -8.63 -11.24
CA GLY A 115 -11.28 -7.40 -12.03
C GLY A 115 -9.92 -6.71 -12.08
N THR A 116 -9.78 -5.69 -12.92
CA THR A 116 -8.52 -4.95 -13.08
C THR A 116 -8.34 -3.95 -11.94
N PRO A 117 -7.28 -4.06 -11.13
CA PRO A 117 -6.99 -3.09 -10.09
C PRO A 117 -6.50 -1.76 -10.68
N THR A 118 -6.79 -0.66 -10.00
CA THR A 118 -6.34 0.69 -10.39
C THR A 118 -5.68 1.38 -9.21
N ILE A 119 -4.78 2.33 -9.48
CA ILE A 119 -4.17 3.17 -8.47
C ILE A 119 -4.18 4.63 -8.89
N ALA A 120 -4.56 5.52 -7.96
CA ALA A 120 -4.60 6.95 -8.22
C ALA A 120 -4.41 7.75 -6.93
N LEU A 121 -3.88 8.97 -7.05
CA LEU A 121 -3.90 9.94 -5.95
C LEU A 121 -5.31 10.49 -5.77
N SER A 122 -5.84 10.44 -4.56
CA SER A 122 -7.13 11.01 -4.18
C SER A 122 -6.97 11.77 -2.86
N GLY A 123 -6.98 13.11 -2.93
CA GLY A 123 -6.62 13.95 -1.79
C GLY A 123 -5.15 13.75 -1.42
N SER A 124 -4.88 13.40 -0.16
CA SER A 124 -3.53 13.12 0.36
C SER A 124 -3.13 11.65 0.31
N ASP A 125 -4.01 10.78 -0.20
CA ASP A 125 -3.81 9.33 -0.19
C ASP A 125 -3.65 8.80 -1.60
N VAL A 126 -2.71 7.89 -1.80
CA VAL A 126 -2.68 7.00 -2.97
C VAL A 126 -3.65 5.85 -2.70
N VAL A 127 -4.64 5.67 -3.55
CA VAL A 127 -5.72 4.70 -3.34
C VAL A 127 -5.60 3.55 -4.35
N LEU A 128 -5.30 2.36 -3.85
CA LEU A 128 -5.45 1.10 -4.59
C LEU A 128 -6.92 0.69 -4.57
N SER A 129 -7.53 0.55 -5.74
CA SER A 129 -8.91 0.07 -5.90
C SER A 129 -8.94 -1.27 -6.62
N VAL A 130 -9.68 -2.22 -6.08
CA VAL A 130 -9.91 -3.54 -6.67
C VAL A 130 -11.43 -3.74 -6.84
N PRO A 131 -11.94 -3.74 -8.07
CA PRO A 131 -13.38 -3.86 -8.31
C PRO A 131 -14.00 -5.15 -7.75
N GLY A 132 -13.28 -6.27 -7.81
CA GLY A 132 -13.84 -7.59 -7.53
C GLY A 132 -14.75 -8.09 -8.68
N PRO A 133 -15.53 -9.16 -8.45
CA PRO A 133 -15.68 -9.86 -7.17
C PRO A 133 -14.56 -10.84 -6.86
N ILE A 134 -14.13 -10.91 -5.61
CA ILE A 134 -13.25 -11.97 -5.08
C ILE A 134 -14.12 -12.93 -4.28
N ARG A 135 -14.18 -14.20 -4.65
CA ARG A 135 -15.08 -15.19 -4.04
C ARG A 135 -14.68 -15.52 -2.60
N GLY A 136 -15.67 -15.80 -1.75
CA GLY A 136 -15.43 -16.39 -0.44
C GLY A 136 -14.75 -17.76 -0.55
N GLY A 137 -13.77 -18.01 0.29
CA GLY A 137 -12.90 -19.19 0.25
C GLY A 137 -11.80 -19.14 -0.82
N ALA A 138 -11.75 -18.10 -1.67
CA ALA A 138 -10.72 -17.98 -2.69
C ALA A 138 -9.45 -17.30 -2.13
N SER A 139 -8.30 -17.82 -2.56
CA SER A 139 -7.02 -17.12 -2.40
C SER A 139 -6.91 -15.98 -3.42
N PHE A 140 -6.30 -14.88 -2.98
CA PHE A 140 -6.04 -13.70 -3.78
C PHE A 140 -4.71 -13.08 -3.36
N GLU A 141 -4.15 -12.25 -4.22
CA GLU A 141 -2.95 -11.48 -3.94
C GLU A 141 -3.16 -10.08 -4.50
N LEU A 142 -3.05 -9.06 -3.64
CA LEU A 142 -3.12 -7.68 -4.08
C LEU A 142 -1.87 -7.36 -4.90
N PRO A 143 -1.94 -6.44 -5.89
CA PRO A 143 -0.75 -6.08 -6.65
C PRO A 143 0.27 -5.40 -5.74
N THR A 144 1.55 -5.58 -6.05
CA THR A 144 2.62 -4.76 -5.50
C THR A 144 2.37 -3.31 -5.90
N VAL A 145 2.41 -2.41 -4.93
CA VAL A 145 2.27 -0.96 -5.13
C VAL A 145 3.65 -0.33 -5.14
N THR A 146 3.97 0.39 -6.20
CA THR A 146 5.17 1.24 -6.29
C THR A 146 4.75 2.70 -6.24
N ILE A 147 5.31 3.48 -5.31
CA ILE A 147 5.06 4.92 -5.16
C ILE A 147 6.38 5.66 -5.37
N ASN A 148 6.38 6.59 -6.31
CA ASN A 148 7.51 7.48 -6.55
C ASN A 148 7.27 8.82 -5.85
N LEU A 149 8.25 9.24 -5.07
CA LEU A 149 8.20 10.44 -4.23
C LEU A 149 9.41 11.34 -4.52
N THR A 150 9.27 12.62 -4.17
CA THR A 150 10.40 13.54 -3.99
C THR A 150 10.53 13.89 -2.52
N ALA A 151 11.74 13.78 -1.99
CA ALA A 151 12.07 14.14 -0.62
C ALA A 151 11.93 15.65 -0.38
N GLY A 152 11.53 16.01 0.84
CA GLY A 152 11.54 17.38 1.34
C GLY A 152 12.94 17.86 1.69
N SER A 153 13.00 18.86 2.58
CA SER A 153 14.26 19.52 2.97
C SER A 153 15.05 18.82 4.07
N GLY A 154 14.45 17.88 4.80
CA GLY A 154 15.08 17.21 5.93
C GLY A 154 14.09 16.37 6.75
N GLY A 155 14.61 15.56 7.67
CA GLY A 155 13.81 14.69 8.54
C GLY A 155 13.67 13.27 8.02
N GLU A 156 12.60 12.59 8.41
CA GLU A 156 12.31 11.20 8.01
C GLU A 156 11.06 11.11 7.15
N ILE A 157 11.12 10.23 6.16
CA ILE A 157 9.99 9.79 5.35
C ILE A 157 9.60 8.41 5.89
N ALA A 158 8.51 8.35 6.65
CA ALA A 158 8.00 7.12 7.23
C ALA A 158 6.74 6.64 6.47
N THR A 159 6.83 5.49 5.82
CA THR A 159 5.70 4.88 5.09
C THR A 159 4.81 4.11 6.06
N LYS A 160 3.49 4.30 5.95
CA LYS A 160 2.47 3.58 6.73
C LYS A 160 1.28 3.22 5.87
N LEU A 161 0.45 2.30 6.35
CA LEU A 161 -0.87 2.07 5.78
C LEU A 161 -1.85 3.13 6.30
N GLY A 162 -2.88 3.45 5.50
CA GLY A 162 -3.89 4.43 5.89
C GLY A 162 -4.82 3.91 6.98
N GLY A 163 -5.59 4.84 7.56
CA GLY A 163 -6.64 4.56 8.52
C GLY A 163 -6.21 4.66 9.98
N THR A 164 -7.12 5.17 10.81
CA THR A 164 -6.92 5.33 12.26
C THR A 164 -8.15 4.95 13.08
N SER A 165 -9.32 4.86 12.44
CA SER A 165 -10.58 4.48 13.08
C SER A 165 -11.58 3.98 12.04
N TYR A 166 -12.77 3.55 12.46
CA TYR A 166 -13.86 3.20 11.53
C TYR A 166 -14.47 4.41 10.81
N ASP A 167 -14.29 5.63 11.36
CA ASP A 167 -14.75 6.88 10.73
C ASP A 167 -13.69 7.45 9.77
N ALA A 168 -12.42 7.10 9.99
CA ALA A 168 -11.31 7.36 9.08
C ALA A 168 -10.65 6.03 8.65
N PRO A 169 -11.34 5.21 7.83
CA PRO A 169 -10.84 3.89 7.46
C PRO A 169 -9.72 3.98 6.42
N GLY A 170 -8.77 3.06 6.52
CA GLY A 170 -7.73 2.84 5.52
C GLY A 170 -8.06 1.74 4.53
N LEU A 171 -8.95 0.83 4.92
CA LEU A 171 -9.43 -0.27 4.11
C LEU A 171 -10.95 -0.25 4.08
N THR A 172 -11.55 -0.32 2.90
CA THR A 172 -13.00 -0.47 2.74
C THR A 172 -13.30 -1.51 1.68
N PHE A 173 -14.40 -2.24 1.82
CA PHE A 173 -14.94 -3.13 0.79
C PHE A 173 -16.41 -3.42 1.09
N THR A 174 -17.13 -4.05 0.17
CA THR A 174 -18.45 -4.63 0.43
C THR A 174 -18.33 -6.14 0.43
N ALA A 175 -18.64 -6.79 1.55
CA ALA A 175 -18.85 -8.23 1.61
C ALA A 175 -20.29 -8.56 1.21
N VAL A 176 -20.48 -9.62 0.44
CA VAL A 176 -21.79 -10.19 0.16
C VAL A 176 -21.91 -11.48 0.96
N VAL A 177 -22.77 -11.50 1.98
CA VAL A 177 -22.99 -12.66 2.84
C VAL A 177 -24.35 -13.30 2.57
N THR A 178 -24.48 -14.60 2.80
CA THR A 178 -25.76 -15.30 2.68
C THR A 178 -26.42 -15.41 4.04
N VAL A 179 -27.67 -14.96 4.16
CA VAL A 179 -28.50 -15.09 5.37
C VAL A 179 -29.80 -15.77 4.96
N ILE A 180 -30.04 -17.00 5.45
CA ILE A 180 -31.24 -17.80 5.11
C ILE A 180 -31.45 -17.88 3.58
N GLY A 181 -30.37 -18.13 2.83
CA GLY A 181 -30.40 -18.21 1.36
C GLY A 181 -30.46 -16.89 0.60
N ILE A 182 -30.55 -15.74 1.30
CA ILE A 182 -30.64 -14.41 0.67
C ILE A 182 -29.27 -13.71 0.72
N PRO A 183 -28.76 -13.18 -0.41
CA PRO A 183 -27.53 -12.40 -0.41
C PRO A 183 -27.76 -11.00 0.18
N ILE A 184 -26.94 -10.62 1.14
CA ILE A 184 -26.98 -9.33 1.83
C ILE A 184 -25.62 -8.65 1.68
N ASN A 185 -25.65 -7.38 1.28
CA ASN A 185 -24.45 -6.54 1.26
C ASN A 185 -24.13 -6.04 2.67
N ALA A 186 -22.90 -6.26 3.10
CA ALA A 186 -22.32 -5.74 4.33
C ALA A 186 -21.17 -4.80 3.98
N ALA A 187 -21.35 -3.50 4.21
CA ALA A 187 -20.29 -2.52 4.00
C ALA A 187 -19.25 -2.67 5.11
N ALA A 188 -18.00 -2.91 4.74
CA ALA A 188 -16.89 -3.10 5.65
C ALA A 188 -15.94 -1.90 5.62
N LYS A 189 -15.48 -1.52 6.82
CA LYS A 189 -14.49 -0.48 7.04
C LYS A 189 -13.44 -1.01 8.01
N GLY A 190 -12.18 -0.66 7.80
CA GLY A 190 -11.12 -1.04 8.71
C GLY A 190 -9.91 -0.15 8.68
N TYR A 191 -9.09 -0.33 9.70
CA TYR A 191 -7.85 0.39 9.92
C TYR A 191 -6.85 -0.55 10.61
N PRO A 192 -5.55 -0.39 10.35
CA PRO A 192 -4.51 -1.15 11.03
C PRO A 192 -4.41 -0.73 12.51
N ASP A 193 -4.37 -1.70 13.42
CA ASP A 193 -4.21 -1.46 14.87
C ASP A 193 -3.41 -2.61 15.53
N PRO A 194 -2.13 -2.38 15.90
CA PRO A 194 -1.36 -1.14 15.70
C PRO A 194 -1.07 -0.85 14.22
N ASN A 195 -0.69 0.40 13.90
CA ASN A 195 -0.26 0.80 12.56
C ASN A 195 1.27 0.98 12.52
N PRO A 196 2.03 -0.08 12.20
CA PRO A 196 3.49 -0.02 12.19
C PRO A 196 4.03 0.85 11.05
N VAL A 197 5.25 1.35 11.23
CA VAL A 197 6.01 1.94 10.12
C VAL A 197 6.48 0.81 9.22
N LEU A 198 6.15 0.89 7.94
CA LEU A 198 6.57 -0.09 6.95
C LEU A 198 8.03 0.13 6.54
N THR A 199 8.40 1.37 6.24
CA THR A 199 9.77 1.76 5.87
C THR A 199 10.10 3.15 6.40
N THR A 200 11.39 3.41 6.61
CA THR A 200 11.92 4.73 6.96
C THR A 200 13.05 5.10 6.01
N THR A 201 12.98 6.30 5.43
CA THR A 201 14.07 6.91 4.66
C THR A 201 14.49 8.22 5.34
N THR A 202 15.77 8.35 5.69
CA THR A 202 16.32 9.60 6.22
C THR A 202 16.65 10.58 5.09
N ILE A 203 16.27 11.83 5.25
CA ILE A 203 16.67 12.92 4.34
C ILE A 203 17.96 13.53 4.87
N GLY A 204 19.05 13.39 4.09
CA GLY A 204 20.40 13.83 4.44
C GLY A 204 21.06 14.72 3.40
#